data_AF-A0A1F5SN10-F1
#
_entry.id   AF-A0A1F5SN10-F1
#
_cell.length_a   1.000
_cell.length_b   1.000
_cell.length_c   1.000
_cell.angle_alpha   90.00
_cell.angle_beta   90.00
_cell.angle_gamma   90.00
#
_symmetry.space_group_name_H-M   'P 1'
#
loop_
_entity.id
_entity.type
_entity.pdbx_description
1 polymer ?
#
loop_
_entity_poly.entity_id
_entity_poly.type
_entity_poly.pdbx_seq_one_letter_code
_entity_poly.pdbx_strand_id
1 'polypeptide(L)'
;MKSFEKPKRELTSEKLENFLLHGDYPQHAPLYVLINLQLIIGSKGRLTDDYFYEITKPEIIYDLDDYIKRWCDKHHEIPPTELSDSLKTTSGTIKNLVDELKKAIKEKADLKTIYGIAMRFKSEAGIPLEPIEYFEKHGS
;
A
#
# COMPACT_ATOMS: atom_id res chain seq x y z
N MET A 1 -41.04 13.15 -6.65
CA MET A 1 -39.76 13.65 -7.22
C MET A 1 -38.91 12.44 -7.57
N LYS A 2 -38.63 12.19 -8.85
CA LYS A 2 -37.60 11.20 -9.24
C LYS A 2 -36.26 11.93 -9.13
N SER A 3 -35.41 11.51 -8.21
CA SER A 3 -34.01 11.92 -8.17
C SER A 3 -33.36 11.42 -9.46
N PHE A 4 -32.95 12.34 -10.33
CA PHE A 4 -32.11 12.01 -11.47
C PHE A 4 -30.69 11.84 -10.92
N GLU A 5 -30.35 10.63 -10.48
CA GLU A 5 -28.95 10.29 -10.24
C GLU A 5 -28.21 10.44 -11.58
N LYS A 6 -27.26 11.37 -11.63
CA LYS A 6 -26.36 11.47 -12.77
C LYS A 6 -25.64 10.13 -12.93
N PRO A 7 -25.50 9.59 -14.14
CA PRO A 7 -24.76 8.35 -14.35
C PRO A 7 -23.34 8.55 -13.79
N LYS A 8 -22.95 7.65 -12.88
CA LYS A 8 -21.60 7.66 -12.31
C LYS A 8 -20.61 7.42 -13.44
N ARG A 9 -19.52 8.19 -13.43
CA ARG A 9 -18.44 8.05 -14.40
C ARG A 9 -17.50 6.94 -13.96
N GLU A 10 -16.98 6.20 -14.93
CA GLU A 10 -15.94 5.21 -14.71
C GLU A 10 -14.60 5.89 -14.46
N LEU A 11 -13.82 5.32 -13.55
CA LEU A 11 -12.45 5.73 -13.30
C LEU A 11 -11.58 5.40 -14.52
N THR A 12 -10.91 6.39 -15.08
CA THR A 12 -10.03 6.18 -16.24
C THR A 12 -8.73 5.50 -15.85
N SER A 13 -8.16 4.69 -16.75
CA SER A 13 -6.87 4.04 -16.55
C SER A 13 -5.74 5.03 -16.27
N GLU A 14 -5.76 6.20 -16.93
CA GLU A 14 -4.78 7.27 -16.69
C GLU A 14 -4.83 7.79 -15.25
N LYS A 15 -6.04 8.01 -14.70
CA LYS A 15 -6.21 8.46 -13.33
C LYS A 15 -5.83 7.35 -12.35
N LEU A 16 -6.11 6.09 -12.69
CA LEU A 16 -5.66 4.96 -11.89
C LEU A 16 -4.13 4.87 -11.82
N GLU A 17 -3.44 4.91 -12.96
CA GLU A 17 -1.98 4.76 -13.01
C GLU A 17 -1.27 5.98 -12.41
N ASN A 18 -1.56 7.18 -12.92
CA ASN A 18 -0.76 8.36 -12.62
C ASN A 18 -1.08 8.99 -11.27
N PHE A 19 -2.33 8.88 -10.81
CA PHE A 19 -2.77 9.58 -9.60
C PHE A 19 -2.97 8.62 -8.43
N LEU A 20 -3.62 7.48 -8.66
CA LEU A 20 -3.90 6.55 -7.58
C LEU A 20 -2.69 5.66 -7.29
N LEU A 21 -2.21 4.89 -8.27
CA LEU A 21 -1.16 3.89 -8.07
C LEU A 21 0.18 4.51 -7.64
N HIS A 22 0.62 5.57 -8.31
CA HIS A 22 1.90 6.22 -8.01
C HIS A 22 1.79 7.41 -7.04
N GLY A 23 0.58 7.81 -6.65
CA GLY A 23 0.34 8.95 -5.77
C GLY A 23 -0.28 8.56 -4.43
N ASP A 24 -1.59 8.28 -4.41
CA ASP A 24 -2.35 8.13 -3.17
C ASP A 24 -2.27 6.71 -2.57
N TYR A 25 -2.37 5.67 -3.41
CA TYR A 25 -2.34 4.26 -2.99
C TYR A 25 -1.18 3.88 -2.05
N PRO A 26 0.07 4.33 -2.26
CA PRO A 26 1.20 3.93 -1.40
C PRO A 26 0.97 4.21 0.08
N GLN A 27 0.23 5.27 0.43
CA GLN A 27 -0.14 5.63 1.80
C GLN A 27 -1.04 4.59 2.49
N HIS A 28 -1.65 3.71 1.71
CA HIS A 28 -2.60 2.70 2.16
C HIS A 28 -2.01 1.29 2.19
N ALA A 29 -0.73 1.13 1.84
CA ALA A 29 0.00 -0.12 2.03
C ALA A 29 1.48 0.12 2.37
N PRO A 30 2.42 0.23 1.41
CA PRO A 30 3.84 0.23 1.74
C PRO A 30 4.28 1.44 2.57
N LEU A 31 3.80 2.65 2.26
CA LEU A 31 4.24 3.87 2.93
C LEU A 31 3.71 3.95 4.37
N TYR A 32 2.49 3.45 4.63
CA TYR A 32 1.98 3.31 6.00
C TYR A 32 2.92 2.47 6.88
N VAL A 33 3.39 1.34 6.35
CA VAL A 33 4.33 0.47 7.07
C VAL A 33 5.69 1.13 7.23
N LEU A 34 6.23 1.75 6.17
CA LEU A 34 7.53 2.43 6.23
C LEU A 34 7.55 3.58 7.22
N ILE A 35 6.47 4.37 7.33
CA ILE A 35 6.36 5.45 8.33
C ILE A 35 6.44 4.89 9.75
N ASN A 36 5.74 3.78 10.02
CA ASN A 36 5.77 3.16 11.34
C ASN A 36 7.15 2.57 11.66
N LEU A 37 7.83 1.98 10.67
CA LEU A 37 9.22 1.53 10.83
C LEU A 37 10.15 2.70 11.15
N GLN A 38 10.05 3.81 10.40
CA GLN A 38 10.84 5.01 10.67
C GLN A 38 10.60 5.58 12.06
N LEU A 39 9.37 5.51 12.59
CA LEU A 39 9.06 5.93 13.95
C LEU A 39 9.85 5.12 14.99
N ILE A 40 9.92 3.78 14.84
CA ILE A 40 10.70 2.93 15.74
C ILE A 40 12.18 3.29 15.68
N ILE A 41 12.76 3.34 14.47
CA ILE A 41 14.17 3.64 14.28
C ILE A 41 14.53 5.05 14.78
N GLY A 42 13.71 6.04 14.44
CA GLY A 42 13.88 7.44 14.85
C GLY A 42 13.75 7.66 16.36
N SER A 43 13.12 6.73 17.08
CA SER A 43 12.98 6.80 18.54
C SER A 43 14.29 6.59 19.31
N LYS A 44 15.37 6.16 18.64
CA LYS A 44 16.67 5.86 19.23
C LYS A 44 16.58 4.87 20.41
N GLY A 45 15.77 3.82 20.25
CA GLY A 45 15.59 2.75 21.24
C GLY A 45 14.59 3.06 22.36
N ARG A 46 13.84 4.17 22.27
CA ARG A 46 12.74 4.47 23.20
C ARG A 46 11.49 3.65 22.92
N LEU A 47 11.27 3.29 21.65
CA LEU A 47 10.20 2.40 21.22
C LEU A 47 10.80 1.05 20.87
N THR A 48 10.07 -0.01 21.21
CA THR A 48 10.43 -1.40 20.92
C THR A 48 9.74 -1.88 19.65
N ASP A 49 10.19 -3.02 19.12
CA ASP A 49 9.53 -3.69 18.01
C ASP A 49 8.08 -4.07 18.35
N ASP A 50 7.76 -4.37 19.62
CA ASP A 50 6.38 -4.61 20.05
C ASP A 50 5.47 -3.41 19.78
N TYR A 51 5.97 -2.18 19.96
CA TYR A 51 5.22 -0.97 19.67
C TYR A 51 4.84 -0.88 18.18
N PHE A 52 5.70 -1.36 17.28
CA PHE A 52 5.37 -1.42 15.85
C PHE A 52 4.14 -2.27 15.59
N TYR A 53 4.03 -3.46 16.19
CA TYR A 53 2.86 -4.35 16.01
C TYR A 53 1.60 -3.82 16.71
N GLU A 54 1.77 -3.03 17.77
CA GLU A 54 0.66 -2.35 18.43
C GLU A 54 0.02 -1.27 17.56
N ILE A 55 0.82 -0.53 16.77
CA ILE A 55 0.31 0.58 15.95
C ILE A 55 0.06 0.19 14.48
N THR A 56 0.75 -0.84 13.98
CA THR A 56 0.67 -1.27 12.57
C THR A 56 -0.42 -2.32 12.41
N LYS A 57 -1.58 -1.92 11.90
CA LYS A 57 -2.77 -2.80 11.80
C LYS A 57 -2.88 -3.40 10.40
N PRO A 58 -2.81 -4.74 10.24
CA PRO A 58 -2.98 -5.39 8.94
C PRO A 58 -4.28 -5.03 8.22
N GLU A 59 -5.32 -4.72 8.98
CA GLU A 59 -6.66 -4.39 8.48
C GLU A 59 -6.70 -3.06 7.72
N ILE A 60 -5.69 -2.19 7.90
CA ILE A 60 -5.60 -0.91 7.20
C ILE A 60 -4.61 -0.92 6.04
N ILE A 61 -4.05 -2.09 5.73
CA ILE A 61 -3.21 -2.32 4.54
C ILE A 61 -4.14 -2.85 3.44
N TYR A 62 -4.32 -2.10 2.37
CA TYR A 62 -5.23 -2.47 1.29
C TYR A 62 -4.43 -2.91 0.07
N ASP A 63 -4.93 -3.92 -0.65
CA ASP A 63 -4.48 -4.13 -2.03
C ASP A 63 -5.10 -3.08 -2.96
N LEU A 64 -4.67 -3.10 -4.22
CA LEU A 64 -5.09 -2.09 -5.19
C LEU A 64 -6.60 -2.17 -5.48
N ASP A 65 -7.17 -3.38 -5.56
CA ASP A 65 -8.58 -3.59 -5.89
C ASP A 65 -9.48 -3.08 -4.74
N ASP A 66 -9.15 -3.44 -3.49
CA ASP A 66 -9.83 -2.95 -2.29
C ASP A 66 -9.76 -1.42 -2.20
N TYR A 67 -8.60 -0.85 -2.48
CA TYR A 67 -8.39 0.60 -2.47
C TYR A 67 -9.21 1.31 -3.54
N ILE A 68 -9.18 0.84 -4.81
CA ILE A 68 -9.96 1.42 -5.92
C ILE A 68 -11.44 1.42 -5.57
N LYS A 69 -11.97 0.30 -5.07
CA LYS A 69 -13.39 0.18 -4.73
C LYS A 69 -13.80 1.26 -3.73
N ARG A 70 -13.03 1.42 -2.65
CA ARG A 70 -13.29 2.44 -1.62
C ARG A 70 -13.16 3.86 -2.14
N TRP A 71 -12.16 4.10 -2.98
CA TRP A 71 -11.95 5.40 -3.59
C TRP A 71 -13.14 5.76 -4.51
N CYS A 72 -13.56 4.84 -5.38
CA CYS A 72 -14.73 5.01 -6.25
C CYS A 72 -16.01 5.25 -5.45
N ASP A 73 -16.24 4.50 -4.36
CA ASP A 73 -17.39 4.71 -3.47
C ASP A 73 -17.42 6.12 -2.87
N LYS A 74 -16.26 6.61 -2.39
CA LYS A 74 -16.09 7.95 -1.82
C LYS A 74 -16.29 9.06 -2.84
N HIS A 75 -15.87 8.84 -4.09
CA HIS A 75 -15.88 9.85 -5.15
C HIS A 75 -17.10 9.73 -6.09
N HIS A 76 -18.03 8.82 -5.79
CA HIS A 76 -19.19 8.51 -6.64
C HIS A 76 -18.81 8.12 -8.08
N GLU A 77 -17.69 7.43 -8.24
CA GLU A 77 -17.23 6.85 -9.50
C GLU A 77 -17.48 5.33 -9.51
N ILE A 78 -17.30 4.70 -10.68
CA ILE A 78 -17.35 3.24 -10.84
C ILE A 78 -15.92 2.75 -11.08
N PRO A 79 -15.49 1.63 -10.48
CA PRO A 79 -14.21 1.00 -10.81
C PRO A 79 -14.10 0.70 -12.32
N PRO A 80 -12.90 0.71 -12.89
CA PRO A 80 -12.70 0.36 -14.29
C PRO A 80 -13.12 -1.10 -14.53
N THR A 81 -13.94 -1.30 -15.55
CA THR A 81 -14.47 -2.59 -15.99
C THR A 81 -13.38 -3.41 -16.67
N GLU A 82 -12.46 -2.72 -17.37
CA GLU A 82 -11.30 -3.32 -18.01
C GLU A 82 -10.03 -2.60 -17.58
N LEU A 83 -9.07 -3.38 -17.09
CA LEU A 83 -7.70 -2.94 -16.83
C LEU A 83 -6.80 -3.36 -18.00
N SER A 84 -5.78 -2.55 -18.28
CA SER A 84 -4.70 -2.94 -19.18
C SER A 84 -3.98 -4.18 -18.62
N ASP A 85 -3.36 -4.99 -19.48
CA ASP A 85 -2.64 -6.20 -19.02
C ASP A 85 -1.47 -5.85 -18.09
N SER A 86 -0.85 -4.67 -18.31
CA SER A 86 0.14 -4.09 -17.40
C SER A 86 -0.46 -3.88 -16.01
N LEU A 87 -1.60 -3.19 -15.91
CA LEU A 87 -2.28 -2.93 -14.65
C LEU A 87 -2.77 -4.20 -13.94
N LYS A 88 -3.26 -5.20 -14.70
CA LYS A 88 -3.64 -6.50 -14.12
C LYS A 88 -2.44 -7.20 -13.49
N THR A 89 -1.30 -7.18 -14.17
CA THR A 89 -0.04 -7.74 -13.66
C THR A 89 0.40 -7.02 -12.40
N THR A 90 0.42 -5.68 -12.43
CA THR A 90 0.79 -4.87 -11.26
C THR A 90 -0.16 -5.06 -10.08
N SER A 91 -1.48 -5.12 -10.31
CA SER A 91 -2.46 -5.41 -9.24
C SER A 91 -2.22 -6.79 -8.62
N GLY A 92 -1.95 -7.81 -9.44
CA GLY A 92 -1.59 -9.15 -8.96
C GLY A 92 -0.32 -9.16 -8.10
N THR A 93 0.73 -8.46 -8.53
CA THR A 93 1.97 -8.29 -7.74
C THR A 93 1.69 -7.59 -6.42
N ILE A 94 0.94 -6.48 -6.45
CA ILE A 94 0.57 -5.71 -5.26
C ILE A 94 -0.20 -6.58 -4.27
N LYS A 95 -1.19 -7.35 -4.74
CA LYS A 95 -1.98 -8.23 -3.90
C LYS A 95 -1.11 -9.25 -3.16
N ASN A 96 -0.21 -9.91 -3.87
CA ASN A 96 0.73 -10.87 -3.28
C ASN A 96 1.60 -10.20 -2.21
N LEU A 97 2.13 -9.01 -2.48
CA LEU A 97 2.95 -8.26 -1.53
C LEU A 97 2.15 -7.80 -0.31
N VAL A 98 0.90 -7.37 -0.48
CA VAL A 98 0.01 -7.00 0.62
C VAL A 98 -0.30 -8.20 1.51
N ASP A 99 -0.60 -9.36 0.92
CA ASP A 99 -0.86 -10.59 1.67
C ASP A 99 0.37 -11.04 2.46
N GLU A 100 1.55 -10.97 1.85
CA GLU A 100 2.82 -11.25 2.51
C GLU A 100 3.11 -10.28 3.66
N LEU A 101 2.87 -8.98 3.45
CA LEU A 101 3.08 -7.95 4.46
C LEU A 101 2.12 -8.11 5.64
N LYS A 102 0.84 -8.34 5.36
CA LYS A 102 -0.18 -8.64 6.39
C LYS A 102 0.19 -9.87 7.19
N LYS A 103 0.67 -10.93 6.53
CA LYS A 103 1.11 -12.15 7.18
C LYS A 103 2.31 -11.89 8.09
N ALA A 104 3.35 -11.22 7.58
CA ALA A 104 4.56 -10.89 8.34
C ALA A 104 4.24 -10.07 9.60
N ILE A 105 3.33 -9.10 9.52
CA ILE A 105 2.89 -8.30 10.67
C ILE A 105 2.13 -9.17 11.68
N LYS A 106 1.20 -10.03 11.22
CA LYS A 106 0.42 -10.92 12.10
C LYS A 106 1.30 -11.94 12.83
N GLU A 107 2.31 -12.45 12.15
CA GLU A 107 3.27 -13.42 12.69
C GLU A 107 4.41 -12.76 13.49
N LYS A 108 4.42 -11.42 13.59
CA LYS A 108 5.47 -10.62 14.22
C LYS A 108 6.88 -10.95 13.69
N ALA A 109 7.01 -11.12 12.37
CA ALA A 109 8.30 -11.31 11.71
C ALA A 109 9.21 -10.10 11.93
N ASP A 110 10.53 -10.28 11.97
CA ASP A 110 11.48 -9.20 12.27
C ASP A 110 11.28 -7.96 11.36
N LEU A 111 11.58 -6.77 11.91
CA LEU A 111 11.35 -5.50 11.20
C LEU A 111 12.12 -5.39 9.88
N LYS A 112 13.26 -6.08 9.75
CA LYS A 112 14.06 -6.12 8.51
C LYS A 112 13.33 -6.91 7.42
N THR A 113 12.72 -8.03 7.76
CA THR A 113 11.86 -8.81 6.86
C THR A 113 10.67 -7.98 6.37
N ILE A 114 9.99 -7.28 7.29
CA ILE A 114 8.86 -6.41 6.96
C ILE A 114 9.30 -5.26 6.05
N TYR A 115 10.45 -4.62 6.33
CA TYR A 115 11.06 -3.62 5.45
C TYR A 115 11.34 -4.18 4.05
N GLY A 116 11.92 -5.38 3.96
CA GLY A 116 12.23 -6.04 2.69
C GLY A 116 10.98 -6.25 1.83
N ILE A 117 9.88 -6.72 2.44
CA ILE A 117 8.60 -6.88 1.75
C ILE A 117 8.07 -5.51 1.28
N ALA A 118 8.11 -4.48 2.14
CA ALA A 118 7.65 -3.15 1.78
C ALA A 118 8.44 -2.53 0.62
N MET A 119 9.76 -2.74 0.57
CA MET A 119 10.59 -2.24 -0.53
C MET A 119 10.39 -3.00 -1.85
N ARG A 120 9.88 -4.24 -1.82
CA ARG A 120 9.55 -4.97 -3.04
C ARG A 120 8.41 -4.33 -3.83
N PHE A 121 7.56 -3.50 -3.22
CA PHE A 121 6.60 -2.67 -3.97
C PHE A 121 7.30 -1.72 -4.96
N LYS A 122 8.50 -1.24 -4.63
CA LYS A 122 9.31 -0.42 -5.54
C LYS A 122 9.88 -1.24 -6.68
N SER A 123 10.54 -2.36 -6.38
CA SER A 123 11.25 -3.15 -7.38
C SER A 123 10.33 -4.02 -8.25
N GLU A 124 9.21 -4.52 -7.72
CA GLU A 124 8.32 -5.47 -8.41
C GLU A 124 7.05 -4.81 -8.94
N ALA A 125 6.53 -3.78 -8.27
CA ALA A 125 5.29 -3.09 -8.68
C ALA A 125 5.52 -1.65 -9.17
N GLY A 126 6.77 -1.17 -9.21
CA GLY A 126 7.10 0.17 -9.71
C GLY A 126 6.59 1.32 -8.85
N ILE A 127 6.29 1.07 -7.57
CA ILE A 127 5.80 2.11 -6.66
C ILE A 127 6.97 3.00 -6.21
N PRO A 128 6.90 4.33 -6.38
CA PRO A 128 7.98 5.22 -5.95
C PRO A 128 8.06 5.26 -4.41
N LEU A 129 9.10 4.64 -3.86
CA LEU A 129 9.37 4.61 -2.42
C LEU A 129 10.80 5.05 -2.13
N GLU A 130 10.98 5.75 -1.01
CA GLU A 130 12.28 6.12 -0.48
C GLU A 130 12.75 5.07 0.55
N PRO A 131 13.98 4.56 0.43
CA PRO A 131 14.52 3.58 1.36
C PRO A 131 14.76 4.20 2.74
N ILE A 132 14.75 3.36 3.78
CA ILE A 132 15.10 3.78 5.15
C ILE A 132 16.59 3.47 5.35
N GLU A 133 17.43 4.51 5.45
CA GLU A 133 18.90 4.35 5.52
C GLU A 133 19.39 3.34 6.57
N TYR A 134 18.70 3.23 7.71
CA TYR A 134 19.04 2.28 8.75
C TYR A 134 19.08 0.84 8.24
N PHE A 135 18.03 0.41 7.54
CA PHE A 135 17.96 -0.96 7.02
C PHE A 135 18.92 -1.21 5.86
N GLU A 136 19.28 -0.17 5.10
CA GLU A 136 20.29 -0.25 4.04
C GLU A 136 21.72 -0.41 4.59
N LYS A 137 22.09 0.36 5.63
CA LYS A 137 23.45 0.37 6.20
C LYS A 137 23.75 -0.85 7.07
N HIS A 138 22.73 -1.44 7.68
CA HIS A 138 22.85 -2.62 8.55
C HIS A 138 22.38 -3.90 7.84
N GLY A 139 22.37 -3.87 6.51
CA GLY A 139 21.81 -4.90 5.64
C GLY A 139 22.72 -6.07 5.28
N SER A 140 24.05 -5.98 5.47
CA SER A 140 25.05 -6.97 5.04
C SER A 140 25.32 -8.09 6.04
#